data_AF-A0A4Z1CM74-F1
#
_entry.id   AF-A0A4Z1CM74-F1
#
_cell.length_a   1.000
_cell.length_b   1.000
_cell.length_c   1.000
_cell.angle_alpha   90.00
_cell.angle_beta   90.00
_cell.angle_gamma   90.00
#
_symmetry.space_group_name_H-M   'P 1'
#
loop_
_entity.id
_entity.type
_entity.pdbx_description
1 polymer ?
#
loop_
_entity_poly.entity_id
_entity_poly.type
_entity_poly.pdbx_seq_one_letter_code
_entity_poly.pdbx_strand_id
1 'polypeptide(L)'
;MRNTDHMRSTRRRVAVAALVLALAPALGSCGGDEAVPSEQVPALGKRLDEVDAAVGSGDYAGARVAVKELVAEAARAQVDGELSDEQAQRIVTAARSVLENLPD
;
A
#
# COMPACT_ATOMS: atom_id res chain seq x y z
N MET A 1 50.58 1.12 -8.46
CA MET A 1 50.53 -0.35 -8.39
C MET A 1 49.42 -0.75 -7.40
N ARG A 2 48.39 -1.47 -7.88
CA ARG A 2 47.35 -2.28 -7.19
C ARG A 2 46.71 -1.65 -5.94
N ASN A 3 45.53 -1.03 -5.94
CA ASN A 3 44.16 -1.49 -6.26
C ASN A 3 43.80 -2.95 -5.92
N THR A 4 42.60 -3.07 -5.35
CA THR A 4 41.65 -4.21 -5.26
C THR A 4 41.71 -5.22 -4.11
N ASP A 5 40.51 -5.37 -3.52
CA ASP A 5 39.86 -6.55 -2.96
C ASP A 5 40.16 -7.01 -1.53
N HIS A 6 39.18 -6.75 -0.64
CA HIS A 6 38.25 -7.79 -0.18
C HIS A 6 37.01 -7.09 0.42
N MET A 7 35.94 -6.93 -0.36
CA MET A 7 34.83 -7.89 -0.39
C MET A 7 34.53 -8.51 0.98
N ARG A 8 33.59 -7.92 1.70
CA ARG A 8 32.38 -8.62 2.19
C ARG A 8 31.35 -7.58 2.56
N SER A 9 30.77 -7.05 1.48
CA SER A 9 29.45 -6.46 1.49
C SER A 9 28.48 -7.45 2.11
N THR A 10 28.10 -7.23 3.36
CA THR A 10 26.90 -7.83 3.94
C THR A 10 25.70 -7.14 3.29
N ARG A 11 25.54 -7.35 1.98
CA ARG A 11 24.29 -7.08 1.27
C ARG A 11 23.29 -8.03 1.90
N ARG A 12 22.65 -7.58 2.98
CA ARG A 12 21.32 -8.07 3.32
C ARG A 12 20.49 -7.73 2.10
N ARG A 13 20.40 -8.70 1.19
CA ARG A 13 19.43 -8.69 0.11
C ARG A 13 18.10 -8.74 0.84
N VAL A 14 17.58 -7.57 1.21
CA VAL A 14 16.17 -7.40 1.51
C VAL A 14 15.53 -7.69 0.16
N ALA A 15 15.19 -8.96 -0.03
CA ALA A 15 14.30 -9.37 -1.08
C ALA A 15 12.97 -8.69 -0.72
N VAL A 16 12.77 -7.48 -1.26
CA VAL A 16 11.43 -6.93 -1.41
C VAL A 16 10.73 -7.96 -2.27
N ALA A 17 9.98 -8.83 -1.59
CA ALA A 17 9.17 -9.83 -2.23
C ALA A 17 8.29 -9.08 -3.22
N ALA A 18 8.51 -9.36 -4.51
CA ALA A 18 7.58 -9.02 -5.55
C ALA A 18 6.25 -9.72 -5.18
N LEU A 19 5.40 -9.03 -4.43
CA LEU A 19 4.05 -9.46 -4.12
C LEU A 19 3.17 -9.10 -5.32
N VAL A 20 3.55 -9.65 -6.48
CA VAL A 20 2.80 -9.60 -7.71
C VAL A 20 2.31 -11.02 -7.96
N LEU A 21 0.98 -11.15 -7.99
CA LEU A 21 0.21 -12.33 -8.40
C LEU A 21 0.27 -13.56 -7.47
N ALA A 22 -0.62 -13.57 -6.49
CA ALA A 22 -1.28 -14.81 -6.05
C ALA A 22 -2.76 -14.55 -5.78
N LEU A 23 -3.44 -13.94 -6.75
CA LEU A 23 -4.87 -14.10 -6.93
C LEU A 23 -5.08 -15.51 -7.51
N ALA A 24 -5.13 -16.52 -6.64
CA ALA A 24 -5.50 -17.88 -7.00
C ALA A 24 -6.89 -18.16 -6.41
N PRO A 25 -7.91 -18.41 -7.25
CA PRO A 25 -9.30 -18.48 -6.85
C PRO A 25 -9.62 -19.87 -6.30
N ALA A 26 -10.21 -19.93 -5.11
CA ALA A 26 -10.75 -21.18 -4.58
C ALA A 26 -12.15 -20.95 -4.01
N LEU A 27 -13.12 -21.22 -4.90
CA LEU A 27 -14.46 -21.73 -4.59
C LEU A 27 -15.46 -20.75 -3.98
N GLY A 28 -16.02 -19.89 -4.85
CA GLY A 28 -17.31 -19.25 -4.58
C GLY A 28 -17.54 -18.01 -5.45
N SER A 29 -18.12 -18.19 -6.63
CA SER A 29 -18.70 -17.10 -7.45
C SER A 29 -17.74 -15.96 -7.84
N CYS A 30 -16.81 -16.25 -8.76
CA CYS A 30 -15.97 -15.25 -9.40
C CYS A 30 -16.74 -14.63 -10.58
N GLY A 31 -17.55 -13.60 -10.28
CA GLY A 31 -18.46 -12.96 -11.23
C GLY A 31 -19.23 -11.81 -10.60
N GLY A 32 -18.56 -11.07 -9.70
CA GLY A 32 -19.06 -9.80 -9.21
C GLY A 32 -18.09 -8.73 -9.67
N ASP A 33 -18.58 -7.86 -10.55
CA ASP A 33 -18.12 -6.48 -10.73
C ASP A 33 -18.11 -5.73 -9.37
N GLU A 34 -17.29 -6.16 -8.41
CA GLU A 34 -17.07 -5.41 -7.17
C GLU A 34 -16.05 -4.35 -7.51
N ALA A 35 -16.57 -3.19 -7.94
CA ALA A 35 -15.77 -2.06 -8.39
C ALA A 35 -14.70 -1.69 -7.34
N VAL A 36 -13.48 -1.49 -7.84
CA VAL A 36 -12.31 -1.22 -7.01
C VAL A 36 -12.50 0.13 -6.33
N PRO A 37 -12.31 0.25 -5.00
CA PRO A 37 -12.56 1.51 -4.28
C PRO A 37 -11.83 2.73 -4.86
N SER A 38 -10.63 2.55 -5.39
CA SER A 38 -9.84 3.61 -6.05
C SER A 38 -10.39 4.05 -7.41
N GLU A 39 -11.16 3.19 -8.09
CA GLU A 39 -11.88 3.54 -9.33
C GLU A 39 -13.22 4.22 -9.02
N GLN A 40 -13.81 3.93 -7.85
CA GLN A 40 -15.03 4.57 -7.36
C GLN A 40 -14.75 5.97 -6.77
N VAL A 41 -13.63 6.13 -6.08
CA VAL A 41 -13.24 7.37 -5.39
C VAL A 41 -11.86 7.80 -5.89
N PRO A 42 -11.78 8.70 -6.89
CA PRO A 42 -10.50 9.13 -7.47
C PRO A 42 -9.51 9.70 -6.45
N ALA A 43 -10.02 10.30 -5.36
CA ALA A 43 -9.20 10.81 -4.28
C ALA A 43 -8.40 9.69 -3.59
N LEU A 44 -8.98 8.49 -3.42
CA LEU A 44 -8.26 7.33 -2.86
C LEU A 44 -7.13 6.88 -3.77
N GLY A 45 -7.36 6.85 -5.10
CA GLY A 45 -6.31 6.55 -6.07
C GLY A 45 -5.11 7.48 -5.94
N LYS A 46 -5.36 8.79 -5.87
CA LYS A 46 -4.30 9.78 -5.67
C LYS A 46 -3.52 9.57 -4.36
N ARG A 47 -4.22 9.22 -3.26
CA ARG A 47 -3.54 8.96 -1.98
C ARG A 47 -2.68 7.70 -2.02
N LEU A 48 -3.10 6.67 -2.74
CA LEU A 48 -2.29 5.47 -2.94
C LEU A 48 -1.00 5.81 -3.72
N ASP A 49 -1.09 6.61 -4.78
CA ASP A 49 0.08 7.07 -5.54
C ASP A 49 1.06 7.86 -4.66
N GLU A 50 0.55 8.71 -3.76
CA GLU A 50 1.38 9.48 -2.82
C GLU A 50 2.10 8.58 -1.80
N VAL A 51 1.41 7.53 -1.30
CA VAL A 51 2.03 6.52 -0.44
C VAL A 51 3.14 5.78 -1.19
N ASP A 52 2.87 5.31 -2.40
CA ASP A 52 3.84 4.58 -3.22
C ASP A 52 5.06 5.44 -3.57
N ALA A 53 4.84 6.70 -3.92
CA ALA A 53 5.93 7.64 -4.20
C ALA A 53 6.84 7.84 -2.98
N ALA A 54 6.25 8.07 -1.79
CA ALA A 54 7.00 8.30 -0.57
C ALA A 54 7.78 7.05 -0.10
N VAL A 55 7.17 5.86 -0.22
CA VAL A 55 7.85 4.59 0.05
C VAL A 55 8.99 4.37 -0.95
N GLY A 56 8.75 4.60 -2.24
CA GLY A 56 9.74 4.44 -3.30
C GLY A 56 10.94 5.39 -3.19
N SER A 57 10.73 6.61 -2.67
CA SER A 57 11.80 7.56 -2.41
C SER A 57 12.51 7.35 -1.06
N GLY A 58 12.05 6.41 -0.24
CA GLY A 58 12.57 6.19 1.12
C GLY A 58 12.18 7.29 2.12
N ASP A 59 11.19 8.12 1.79
CA ASP A 59 10.63 9.13 2.69
C ASP A 59 9.55 8.49 3.57
N TYR A 60 9.96 7.72 4.58
CA TYR A 60 9.03 7.00 5.45
C TYR A 60 8.21 7.93 6.35
N ALA A 61 8.70 9.13 6.63
CA ALA A 61 7.93 10.16 7.32
C ALA A 61 6.78 10.65 6.43
N GLY A 62 7.06 10.96 5.16
CA GLY A 62 6.06 11.28 4.14
C GLY A 62 5.06 10.15 3.93
N ALA A 63 5.54 8.90 3.84
CA ALA A 63 4.69 7.72 3.69
C ALA A 63 3.70 7.58 4.86
N ARG A 64 4.16 7.80 6.11
CA ARG A 64 3.27 7.78 7.28
C ARG A 64 2.20 8.86 7.23
N VAL A 65 2.52 10.06 6.73
CA VAL A 65 1.54 11.12 6.54
C VAL A 65 0.52 10.73 5.47
N ALA A 66 0.99 10.29 4.30
CA ALA A 66 0.15 9.88 3.18
C ALA A 66 -0.81 8.74 3.56
N VAL A 67 -0.34 7.74 4.31
CA VAL A 67 -1.20 6.63 4.78
C VAL A 67 -2.28 7.12 5.76
N LYS A 68 -1.97 8.08 6.64
CA LYS A 68 -2.98 8.67 7.53
C LYS A 68 -4.02 9.47 6.75
N GLU A 69 -3.59 10.18 5.71
CA GLU A 69 -4.50 10.89 4.81
C GLU A 69 -5.38 9.93 4.00
N LEU A 70 -4.85 8.79 3.55
CA LEU A 70 -5.63 7.72 2.92
C LEU A 70 -6.74 7.21 3.84
N VAL A 71 -6.44 6.98 5.13
CA VAL A 71 -7.45 6.56 6.13
C VAL A 71 -8.52 7.64 6.32
N ALA A 72 -8.11 8.91 6.40
CA ALA A 72 -9.05 10.01 6.55
C ALA A 72 -9.97 10.14 5.33
N GLU A 73 -9.45 9.94 4.12
CA GLU A 73 -10.21 9.99 2.88
C GLU A 73 -11.19 8.81 2.78
N ALA A 74 -10.76 7.60 3.16
CA ALA A 74 -11.65 6.43 3.19
C ALA A 74 -12.82 6.62 4.17
N ALA A 75 -12.58 7.26 5.32
CA ALA A 75 -13.63 7.58 6.28
C ALA A 75 -14.62 8.62 5.74
N ARG A 76 -14.15 9.62 4.98
CA ARG A 76 -15.02 10.60 4.31
C ARG A 76 -15.87 9.93 3.23
N ALA A 77 -15.25 9.15 2.35
CA ALA A 77 -15.93 8.44 1.30
C ALA A 77 -16.99 7.46 1.84
N GLN A 78 -16.76 6.85 3.02
CA GLN A 78 -17.77 6.06 3.72
C GLN A 78 -18.97 6.91 4.15
N VAL A 79 -18.72 8.06 4.79
CA VAL A 79 -19.77 8.99 5.26
C VAL A 79 -20.59 9.54 4.09
N ASP A 80 -19.93 9.83 2.97
CA ASP A 80 -20.55 10.34 1.75
C ASP A 80 -21.28 9.24 0.96
N GLY A 81 -21.19 7.98 1.40
CA GLY A 81 -21.84 6.83 0.78
C GLY A 81 -21.16 6.33 -0.50
N GLU A 82 -19.96 6.82 -0.79
CA GLU A 82 -19.14 6.39 -1.92
C GLU A 82 -18.45 5.03 -1.65
N LEU A 83 -18.27 4.69 -0.37
CA LEU A 83 -17.79 3.38 0.08
C LEU A 83 -18.79 2.73 1.04
N SER A 84 -18.90 1.40 0.95
CA SER A 84 -19.54 0.60 2.00
C SER A 84 -18.69 0.56 3.27
N ASP A 85 -19.32 0.28 4.40
CA ASP A 85 -18.65 0.08 5.69
C ASP A 85 -17.54 -1.00 5.58
N GLU A 86 -17.80 -2.10 4.88
CA GLU A 86 -16.82 -3.16 4.66
C GLU A 86 -15.66 -2.72 3.76
N GLN A 87 -15.90 -1.92 2.73
CA GLN A 87 -14.84 -1.38 1.88
C GLN A 87 -13.94 -0.43 2.67
N ALA A 88 -14.53 0.52 3.41
CA ALA A 88 -13.79 1.44 4.26
C ALA A 88 -12.98 0.69 5.33
N GLN A 89 -13.58 -0.28 6.02
CA GLN A 89 -12.91 -1.09 7.03
C GLN A 89 -11.72 -1.89 6.46
N ARG A 90 -11.86 -2.45 5.25
CA ARG A 90 -10.76 -3.14 4.53
C ARG A 90 -9.59 -2.18 4.29
N ILE A 91 -9.87 -0.96 3.81
CA ILE A 91 -8.84 0.06 3.56
C ILE A 91 -8.14 0.47 4.85
N VAL A 92 -8.90 0.77 5.92
CA VAL A 92 -8.31 1.17 7.21
C VAL A 92 -7.44 0.06 7.79
N THR A 93 -7.85 -1.20 7.67
CA THR A 93 -7.08 -2.35 8.16
C THR A 93 -5.76 -2.51 7.40
N ALA A 94 -5.80 -2.40 6.07
CA ALA A 94 -4.60 -2.45 5.24
C ALA A 94 -3.65 -1.28 5.55
N ALA A 95 -4.18 -0.06 5.66
CA ALA A 95 -3.40 1.14 6.00
C ALA A 95 -2.69 1.03 7.35
N ARG A 96 -3.35 0.46 8.37
CA ARG A 96 -2.72 0.17 9.67
C ARG A 96 -1.56 -0.80 9.54
N SER A 97 -1.74 -1.88 8.78
CA SER A 97 -0.67 -2.84 8.53
C SER A 97 0.54 -2.18 7.85
N VAL A 98 0.32 -1.27 6.90
CA VAL A 98 1.42 -0.50 6.29
C VAL A 98 2.13 0.36 7.33
N LEU A 99 1.40 1.11 8.17
CA LEU A 99 2.00 1.95 9.21
C LEU A 99 2.86 1.15 10.21
N GLU A 100 2.41 -0.04 10.57
CA GLU A 100 3.13 -0.94 11.49
C GLU A 100 4.43 -1.51 10.88
N ASN A 101 4.51 -1.59 9.55
CA ASN A 101 5.66 -2.15 8.84
C ASN A 101 6.59 -1.08 8.24
N LEU A 102 6.25 0.22 8.35
CA LEU A 102 7.11 1.29 7.86
C LEU A 102 8.33 1.48 8.80
N PRO A 103 9.57 1.56 8.25
CA PRO A 103 10.76 1.85 9.04
C PRO A 103 10.64 3.19 9.75
N ASP A 104 11.19 3.36 10.95
CA ASP A 104 11.20 4.64 11.71
C ASP A 104 11.93 5.79 11.01
#